data_AF-A0A3M1WL98-F1
#
_entry.id   AF-A0A3M1WL98-F1
#
_cell.length_a   1.000
_cell.length_b   1.000
_cell.length_c   1.000
_cell.angle_alpha   90.00
_cell.angle_beta   90.00
_cell.angle_gamma   90.00
#
_symmetry.space_group_name_H-M   'P 1'
#
loop_
_entity.id
_entity.type
_entity.pdbx_description
1 polymer ?
#
loop_
_entity_poly.entity_id
_entity_poly.type
_entity_poly.pdbx_seq_one_letter_code
_entity_poly.pdbx_strand_id
1 'polypeptide(L)'
;MGKINVGRVVLGGLLAGVVLNIGEYILNEPILGQEWRAAMERLNVSPPEGRVIVWYVVMGFILGIATVWLYAAIRPRYGAGPKTAIIAGLAVWFFVWLWGTASLSVTGLFPAKPVMVTIIWGFFEAPIAALAGAWLYREEEKAAEPAPQ
;
A
#
# COMPACT_ATOMS: atom_id res chain seq x y z
N MET A 1 -9.66 23.00 10.24
CA MET A 1 -8.96 21.80 9.76
C MET A 1 -8.48 21.05 10.99
N GLY A 2 -8.93 19.81 11.23
CA GLY A 2 -8.42 18.99 12.32
C GLY A 2 -6.94 18.68 12.09
N LYS A 3 -6.17 18.51 13.17
CA LYS A 3 -4.77 18.06 13.04
C LYS A 3 -4.74 16.58 12.67
N ILE A 4 -3.78 16.20 11.83
CA ILE A 4 -3.53 14.79 11.52
C ILE A 4 -3.06 14.11 12.79
N ASN A 5 -3.80 13.09 13.23
CA ASN A 5 -3.42 12.29 14.38
C ASN A 5 -2.32 11.30 13.97
N VAL A 6 -1.06 11.64 14.23
CA VAL A 6 0.08 10.80 13.80
C VAL A 6 0.04 9.41 14.43
N GLY A 7 -0.38 9.30 15.70
CA GLY A 7 -0.50 8.00 16.37
C GLY A 7 -1.52 7.08 15.69
N ARG A 8 -2.67 7.64 15.26
CA ARG A 8 -3.70 6.92 14.51
C ARG A 8 -3.26 6.61 13.08
N VAL A 9 -2.47 7.47 12.44
CA VAL A 9 -1.86 7.18 11.13
C VAL A 9 -0.94 5.98 11.24
N VAL A 10 -0.05 5.93 12.23
CA VAL A 10 0.88 4.81 12.42
C VAL A 10 0.10 3.54 12.74
N LEU A 11 -0.85 3.58 13.68
CA LEU A 11 -1.64 2.40 14.06
C LEU A 11 -2.45 1.83 12.90
N GLY A 12 -3.22 2.68 12.20
CA GLY A 12 -3.97 2.27 11.01
C GLY A 12 -3.05 1.84 9.87
N GLY A 13 -1.93 2.55 9.71
CA GLY A 13 -0.92 2.27 8.70
C GLY A 13 -0.26 0.92 8.86
N LEU A 14 0.02 0.49 10.09
CA LEU A 14 0.53 -0.85 10.38
C LEU A 14 -0.49 -1.92 10.01
N LEU A 15 -1.78 -1.72 10.31
CA LEU A 15 -2.83 -2.64 9.89
C LEU A 15 -2.94 -2.73 8.37
N ALA A 16 -2.91 -1.59 7.67
CA ALA A 16 -2.85 -1.56 6.20
C ALA A 16 -1.61 -2.28 5.68
N GLY A 17 -0.46 -2.09 6.32
CA GLY A 17 0.80 -2.76 6.00
C GLY A 17 0.74 -4.27 6.18
N VAL A 18 0.04 -4.79 7.21
CA VAL A 18 -0.21 -6.24 7.36
C VAL A 18 -1.01 -6.77 6.18
N VAL A 19 -2.08 -6.07 5.77
CA VAL A 19 -2.90 -6.48 4.62
C VAL A 19 -2.06 -6.53 3.34
N LEU A 20 -1.27 -5.49 3.07
CA LEU A 20 -0.36 -5.44 1.93
C LEU A 20 0.66 -6.58 1.96
N ASN A 21 1.29 -6.83 3.11
CA ASN A 21 2.30 -7.89 3.23
C ASN A 21 1.72 -9.30 3.00
N ILE A 22 0.52 -9.56 3.53
CA ILE A 22 -0.16 -10.84 3.32
C ILE A 22 -0.52 -11.02 1.85
N GLY A 23 -1.07 -9.98 1.21
CA GLY A 23 -1.45 -10.08 -0.19
C GLY A 23 -0.24 -10.16 -1.13
N GLU A 24 0.84 -9.43 -0.88
CA GLU A 24 2.10 -9.56 -1.62
C GLU A 24 2.74 -10.95 -1.44
N TYR A 25 2.66 -11.54 -0.24
CA TYR A 25 3.08 -12.93 -0.04
C TYR A 25 2.25 -13.90 -0.90
N ILE A 26 0.92 -13.77 -0.88
CA ILE A 26 0.00 -14.61 -1.67
C ILE A 26 0.24 -14.41 -3.18
N LEU A 27 0.48 -13.18 -3.61
CA LEU A 27 0.75 -12.90 -5.02
C LEU A 27 2.08 -13.49 -5.47
N ASN A 28 3.16 -13.26 -4.72
CA ASN A 28 4.51 -13.52 -5.22
C ASN A 28 5.02 -14.93 -4.93
N GLU A 29 4.50 -15.65 -3.93
CA GLU A 29 4.91 -17.03 -3.66
C GLU A 29 4.01 -18.05 -4.39
N PRO A 30 2.73 -18.23 -4.02
CA PRO A 30 1.91 -19.27 -4.63
C PRO A 30 1.34 -18.91 -6.01
N ILE A 31 1.07 -17.64 -6.33
CA ILE A 31 0.43 -17.26 -7.61
C ILE A 31 1.47 -17.04 -8.72
N LEU A 32 2.44 -16.15 -8.49
CA LEU A 32 3.43 -15.75 -9.50
C LEU A 32 4.84 -16.30 -9.27
N GLY A 33 5.08 -17.01 -8.16
CA GLY A 33 6.44 -17.39 -7.76
C GLY A 33 7.18 -18.22 -8.79
N GLN A 34 6.50 -19.16 -9.47
CA GLN A 34 7.11 -19.93 -10.56
C GLN A 34 7.50 -19.06 -11.75
N GLU A 35 6.65 -18.11 -12.13
CA GLU A 35 6.88 -17.21 -13.26
C GLU A 35 8.04 -16.25 -12.98
N TRP A 36 8.13 -15.74 -11.74
CA TRP A 36 9.24 -14.90 -11.30
C TRP A 36 10.56 -15.66 -11.22
N ARG A 37 10.56 -16.90 -10.70
CA ARG A 37 11.78 -17.74 -10.65
C ARG A 37 12.29 -18.05 -12.06
N ALA A 38 11.39 -18.40 -12.99
CA ALA A 38 11.77 -18.63 -14.39
C ALA A 38 12.29 -17.36 -15.07
N ALA A 39 11.72 -16.18 -14.76
CA ALA A 39 12.22 -14.91 -15.27
C ALA A 39 13.61 -14.58 -14.73
N MET A 40 13.84 -14.77 -13.42
CA MET A 40 15.14 -14.51 -12.79
C MET A 40 16.23 -15.46 -13.29
N GLU A 41 15.91 -16.74 -13.49
CA GLU A 41 16.82 -17.73 -14.06
C GLU A 41 17.29 -17.32 -15.48
N ARG A 42 16.37 -16.86 -16.33
CA ARG A 42 16.71 -16.33 -17.67
C ARG A 42 17.62 -15.11 -17.62
N LEU A 43 17.53 -14.32 -16.56
CA LEU A 43 18.36 -13.13 -16.34
C LEU A 43 19.67 -13.45 -15.60
N ASN A 44 19.94 -14.72 -15.27
CA ASN A 44 21.04 -15.16 -14.40
C ASN A 44 21.07 -14.42 -13.05
N VAL A 45 19.89 -14.09 -12.51
CA VAL A 45 19.72 -13.43 -11.21
C VAL A 45 19.32 -14.49 -10.19
N SER A 46 20.05 -14.53 -9.07
CA SER A 46 19.71 -15.44 -7.97
C SER A 46 18.37 -15.06 -7.33
N PRO A 47 17.59 -16.04 -6.83
CA PRO A 47 16.35 -15.76 -6.12
C PRO A 47 16.56 -14.81 -4.93
N PRO A 48 15.53 -14.04 -4.53
CA PRO A 48 15.59 -13.13 -3.40
C PRO A 48 16.01 -13.87 -2.12
N GLU A 49 17.11 -13.45 -1.51
CA GLU A 49 17.54 -13.93 -0.20
C GLU A 49 16.77 -13.24 0.94
N GLY A 50 16.94 -13.73 2.17
CA GLY A 50 16.22 -13.23 3.36
C GLY A 50 16.31 -11.71 3.56
N ARG A 51 17.44 -11.07 3.21
CA ARG A 51 17.59 -9.61 3.30
C ARG A 51 16.64 -8.86 2.36
N VAL A 52 16.43 -9.37 1.15
CA VAL A 52 15.53 -8.76 0.16
C VAL A 52 14.08 -8.91 0.61
N ILE A 53 13.73 -10.07 1.17
CA ILE A 53 12.39 -10.32 1.75
C ILE A 53 12.10 -9.31 2.88
N VAL A 54 13.03 -9.15 3.83
CA VAL A 54 12.87 -8.18 4.93
C VAL A 54 12.68 -6.76 4.40
N TRP A 55 13.42 -6.37 3.36
CA TRP A 55 13.26 -5.06 2.74
C TRP A 55 11.85 -4.84 2.18
N TYR A 56 11.31 -5.79 1.40
CA TYR A 56 9.95 -5.69 0.88
C TYR A 56 8.91 -5.63 2.00
N VAL A 57 9.11 -6.39 3.08
CA VAL A 57 8.18 -6.38 4.21
C VAL A 57 8.13 -5.00 4.88
N VAL A 58 9.29 -4.42 5.15
CA VAL A 58 9.41 -3.08 5.73
C VAL A 58 8.79 -2.02 4.80
N MET A 59 9.06 -2.11 3.48
CA MET A 59 8.46 -1.21 2.50
C MET A 59 6.93 -1.34 2.44
N GLY A 60 6.38 -2.56 2.59
CA GLY A 60 4.94 -2.79 2.68
C GLY A 60 4.30 -2.06 3.87
N PHE A 61 4.98 -2.06 5.03
CA PHE A 61 4.52 -1.27 6.19
C PHE A 61 4.61 0.24 5.97
N ILE A 62 5.71 0.71 5.40
CA ILE A 62 5.87 2.14 5.05
C ILE A 62 4.77 2.57 4.08
N LEU A 63 4.45 1.73 3.10
CA LEU A 63 3.39 2.00 2.14
C LEU A 63 2.01 2.01 2.80
N GLY A 64 1.74 1.09 3.73
CA GLY A 64 0.52 1.09 4.54
C GLY A 64 0.35 2.38 5.35
N ILE A 65 1.42 2.85 6.00
CA ILE A 65 1.45 4.12 6.74
C ILE A 65 1.23 5.31 5.80
N ALA A 66 1.92 5.35 4.66
CA ALA A 66 1.74 6.40 3.67
C ALA A 66 0.30 6.43 3.12
N THR A 67 -0.33 5.27 2.94
CA THR A 67 -1.72 5.14 2.49
C THR A 67 -2.70 5.74 3.49
N VAL A 68 -2.54 5.44 4.78
CA VAL A 68 -3.41 6.01 5.84
C VAL A 68 -3.12 7.48 6.07
N TRP A 69 -1.87 7.92 5.94
CA TRP A 69 -1.52 9.34 5.94
C TRP A 69 -2.19 10.08 4.79
N LEU A 70 -2.18 9.51 3.57
CA LEU A 70 -2.84 10.10 2.42
C LEU A 70 -4.36 10.20 2.66
N TYR A 71 -4.99 9.14 3.18
CA TYR A 71 -6.38 9.16 3.61
C TYR A 71 -6.66 10.32 4.58
N ALA A 72 -5.83 10.46 5.62
CA ALA A 72 -5.95 11.55 6.59
C ALA A 72 -5.79 12.93 5.96
N ALA A 73 -4.86 13.09 5.00
CA ALA A 73 -4.60 14.35 4.32
C ALA A 73 -5.74 14.80 3.38
N ILE A 74 -6.41 13.85 2.72
CA ILE A 74 -7.54 14.15 1.81
C ILE A 74 -8.90 14.19 2.54
N ARG A 75 -9.02 13.55 3.70
CA ARG A 75 -10.25 13.51 4.53
C ARG A 75 -10.95 14.86 4.72
N PRO A 76 -10.26 15.99 4.97
CA PRO A 76 -10.94 17.29 5.15
C PRO A 76 -11.69 17.79 3.91
N ARG A 77 -11.33 17.33 2.70
CA ARG A 77 -11.95 17.74 1.44
C ARG A 77 -12.97 16.73 0.93
N TYR A 78 -12.69 15.44 1.12
CA TYR A 78 -13.51 14.34 0.59
C TYR A 78 -14.51 13.79 1.61
N GLY A 79 -14.40 14.21 2.87
CA GLY A 79 -15.19 13.71 3.99
C GLY A 79 -14.61 12.44 4.61
N ALA A 80 -15.10 12.11 5.80
CA ALA A 80 -14.77 10.86 6.48
C ALA A 80 -15.57 9.70 5.90
N GLY A 81 -14.90 8.59 5.61
CA GLY A 81 -15.59 7.33 5.31
C GLY A 81 -14.88 6.41 4.31
N PRO A 82 -15.53 5.28 3.96
CA PRO A 82 -14.97 4.26 3.06
C PRO A 82 -14.62 4.78 1.67
N LYS A 83 -15.43 5.69 1.12
CA LYS A 83 -15.19 6.29 -0.21
C LYS A 83 -13.83 7.00 -0.26
N THR A 84 -13.49 7.78 0.77
CA THR A 84 -12.22 8.49 0.85
C THR A 84 -11.04 7.54 1.02
N ALA A 85 -11.22 6.43 1.76
CA ALA A 85 -10.20 5.39 1.91
C ALA A 85 -9.92 4.69 0.57
N ILE A 86 -10.96 4.36 -0.18
CA ILE A 86 -10.82 3.79 -1.54
C ILE A 86 -10.09 4.76 -2.46
N ILE A 87 -10.42 6.06 -2.43
CA ILE A 87 -9.72 7.07 -3.24
C ILE A 87 -8.23 7.12 -2.88
N ALA A 88 -7.88 7.10 -1.59
CA ALA A 88 -6.49 7.06 -1.15
C ALA A 88 -5.79 5.77 -1.63
N GLY A 89 -6.43 4.60 -1.47
CA GLY A 89 -5.91 3.32 -1.93
C GLY A 89 -5.70 3.27 -3.45
N LEU A 90 -6.65 3.81 -4.24
CA LEU A 90 -6.53 3.90 -5.69
C LEU A 90 -5.45 4.89 -6.15
N ALA A 91 -5.23 5.97 -5.40
CA ALA A 91 -4.13 6.88 -5.68
C ALA A 91 -2.78 6.18 -5.44
N VAL A 92 -2.65 5.43 -4.35
CA VAL A 92 -1.44 4.65 -4.07
C VAL A 92 -1.27 3.54 -5.11
N TRP A 93 -2.34 2.85 -5.49
CA TRP A 93 -2.36 1.88 -6.58
C TRP A 93 -1.78 2.48 -7.87
N PHE A 94 -2.27 3.66 -8.25
CA PHE A 94 -1.84 4.35 -9.47
C PHE A 94 -0.33 4.62 -9.46
N PHE A 95 0.22 5.16 -8.37
CA PHE A 95 1.64 5.52 -8.34
C PHE A 95 2.58 4.31 -8.20
N VAL A 96 2.20 3.31 -7.40
CA VAL A 96 3.09 2.18 -7.10
C VAL A 96 2.97 1.08 -8.15
N TRP A 97 1.76 0.61 -8.41
CA TRP A 97 1.56 -0.53 -9.32
C TRP A 97 1.41 -0.06 -10.76
N LEU A 98 0.47 0.84 -11.05
CA LEU A 98 0.23 1.22 -12.45
C LEU A 98 1.43 1.97 -13.02
N TRP A 99 1.89 3.04 -12.37
CA TRP A 99 3.04 3.81 -12.86
C TRP A 99 4.35 3.08 -12.61
N GLY A 100 4.63 2.69 -11.36
CA GLY A 100 5.88 2.03 -10.98
C GLY A 100 6.10 0.72 -11.71
N THR A 101 5.18 -0.25 -11.58
CA THR A 101 5.36 -1.58 -12.20
C THR A 101 5.17 -1.55 -13.72
N ALA A 102 4.24 -0.76 -14.28
CA ALA A 102 4.12 -0.72 -15.75
C ALA A 102 5.36 -0.10 -16.41
N SER A 103 6.07 0.82 -15.75
CA SER A 103 7.33 1.36 -16.29
C SER A 103 8.38 0.26 -16.48
N LEU A 104 8.41 -0.75 -15.60
CA LEU A 104 9.29 -1.91 -15.74
C LEU A 104 8.87 -2.82 -16.90
N SER A 105 7.58 -2.88 -17.25
CA SER A 105 7.09 -3.70 -18.37
C SER A 105 7.65 -3.23 -19.72
N VAL A 106 7.91 -1.92 -19.87
CA VAL A 106 8.44 -1.32 -21.10
C VAL A 106 9.92 -1.69 -21.33
N THR A 107 10.64 -2.13 -20.30
CA THR A 107 12.07 -2.50 -20.41
C THR A 107 12.30 -3.82 -21.16
N GLY A 108 11.26 -4.64 -21.34
CA GLY A 108 11.38 -5.98 -21.93
C GLY A 108 12.09 -7.00 -21.03
N LEU A 109 12.49 -6.61 -19.81
CA LEU A 109 13.25 -7.47 -18.88
C LEU A 109 12.37 -8.55 -18.23
N PHE A 110 11.09 -8.24 -18.00
CA PHE A 110 10.17 -9.13 -17.29
C PHE A 110 9.04 -9.63 -18.19
N PRO A 111 8.53 -10.86 -17.98
CA PRO A 111 7.41 -11.36 -18.75
C PRO A 111 6.15 -10.50 -18.53
N ALA A 112 5.39 -10.25 -19.60
CA ALA A 112 4.23 -9.34 -19.55
C ALA A 112 3.11 -9.83 -18.61
N LYS A 113 2.91 -11.16 -18.51
CA LYS A 113 1.86 -11.78 -17.69
C LYS A 113 2.00 -11.48 -16.19
N PRO A 114 3.10 -11.80 -15.49
CA PRO A 114 3.24 -11.53 -14.06
C PRO A 114 3.17 -10.04 -13.75
N VAL A 115 3.68 -9.18 -14.63
CA VAL A 115 3.54 -7.72 -14.49
C VAL A 115 2.07 -7.30 -14.55
N MET A 116 1.32 -7.75 -15.54
CA MET A 116 -0.11 -7.42 -15.68
C MET A 116 -0.93 -7.96 -14.50
N VAL A 117 -0.67 -9.18 -14.04
CA VAL A 117 -1.32 -9.76 -12.85
C VAL A 117 -1.02 -8.92 -11.60
N THR A 118 0.22 -8.47 -11.42
CA THR A 118 0.63 -7.60 -10.30
C THR A 118 -0.13 -6.27 -10.30
N ILE A 119 -0.30 -5.65 -11.47
CA ILE A 119 -1.06 -4.39 -11.59
C ILE A 119 -2.53 -4.59 -11.23
N ILE A 120 -3.14 -5.69 -11.71
CA ILE A 120 -4.54 -6.02 -11.41
C ILE A 120 -4.71 -6.38 -9.93
N TRP A 121 -3.78 -7.11 -9.34
CA TRP A 121 -3.81 -7.45 -7.92
C TRP A 121 -3.83 -6.20 -7.03
N GLY A 122 -2.87 -5.29 -7.27
CA GLY A 122 -2.78 -4.03 -6.53
C GLY A 122 -4.05 -3.17 -6.62
N PHE A 123 -4.82 -3.29 -7.71
CA PHE A 123 -6.06 -2.54 -7.90
C PHE A 123 -7.11 -2.89 -6.84
N PHE A 124 -7.12 -4.13 -6.38
CA PHE A 124 -8.02 -4.58 -5.31
C PHE A 124 -7.36 -4.49 -3.93
N GLU A 125 -6.09 -4.90 -3.84
CA GLU A 125 -5.36 -4.94 -2.59
C GLU A 125 -5.19 -3.58 -1.94
N ALA A 126 -4.78 -2.55 -2.70
CA ALA A 126 -4.52 -1.22 -2.14
C ALA A 126 -5.78 -0.56 -1.55
N PRO A 127 -6.96 -0.59 -2.20
CA PRO A 127 -8.21 -0.15 -1.56
C PRO A 127 -8.59 -0.97 -0.32
N ILE A 128 -8.39 -2.29 -0.31
CA ILE A 128 -8.70 -3.14 0.86
C ILE A 128 -7.78 -2.76 2.03
N ALA A 129 -6.48 -2.61 1.79
CA ALA A 129 -5.52 -2.16 2.80
C ALA A 129 -5.86 -0.76 3.32
N ALA A 130 -6.22 0.17 2.42
CA ALA A 130 -6.63 1.51 2.80
C ALA A 130 -7.90 1.51 3.67
N LEU A 131 -8.90 0.68 3.33
CA LEU A 131 -10.13 0.52 4.12
C LEU A 131 -9.81 -0.02 5.52
N ALA A 132 -8.99 -1.07 5.61
CA ALA A 132 -8.58 -1.65 6.88
C ALA A 132 -7.85 -0.63 7.76
N GLY A 133 -6.89 0.11 7.21
CA GLY A 133 -6.14 1.12 7.96
C GLY A 133 -6.99 2.33 8.35
N ALA A 134 -7.83 2.82 7.44
CA ALA A 134 -8.71 3.97 7.67
C ALA A 134 -9.75 3.68 8.76
N TRP A 135 -10.15 2.43 8.96
CA TRP A 135 -11.08 2.04 10.02
C TRP A 135 -10.57 2.38 11.43
N LEU A 136 -9.24 2.32 11.63
CA LEU A 136 -8.62 2.70 12.90
C LEU A 136 -8.30 4.19 13.02
N TYR A 137 -8.39 4.95 11.93
CA TYR A 137 -8.03 6.36 11.90
C TYR A 137 -9.17 7.27 12.39
N ARG A 138 -8.81 8.20 13.27
CA ARG A 138 -9.67 9.31 13.74
C ARG A 138 -8.80 10.56 13.87
N GLU A 139 -9.37 11.73 13.58
CA GLU A 139 -8.67 13.01 13.79
C GLU A 139 -8.46 13.29 15.29
N GLU A 140 -7.47 14.13 15.61
CA GLU A 140 -7.37 14.68 16.96
C GLU A 140 -8.55 15.62 17.22
N GLU A 141 -9.31 15.37 18.29
CA GLU A 141 -10.28 16.34 18.79
C GLU A 141 -9.52 17.59 19.24
N LYS A 142 -9.97 18.77 18.80
CA LYS A 142 -9.54 20.02 19.42
C LYS A 142 -9.93 19.94 20.90
N ALA A 143 -8.95 19.93 21.80
CA ALA A 143 -9.22 20.13 23.23
C ALA A 143 -10.12 21.37 23.36
N ALA A 144 -11.27 21.23 24.03
CA ALA A 144 -12.19 22.32 24.25
C ALA A 144 -11.43 23.47 24.91
N GLU A 145 -11.44 24.62 24.26
CA GLU A 145 -10.85 25.85 24.80
C GLU A 145 -11.61 26.18 26.08
N PRO A 146 -10.94 26.29 27.25
CA PRO A 146 -11.64 26.59 28.50
C PRO A 146 -12.37 27.94 28.34
N ALA A 147 -13.64 27.98 28.71
CA ALA A 147 -14.46 29.17 28.61
C ALA A 147 -13.77 30.36 29.31
N PRO A 148 -13.78 31.56 28.71
CA PRO A 148 -13.25 32.75 29.39
C PRO A 148 -14.02 32.94 30.71
N GLN A 149 -13.26 33.09 31.79
CA GLN A 149 -13.75 33.33 33.16
C GLN A 149 -14.42 34.69 33.29
#